data_AF-A0A0R2FPC0-F1
#
_entry.id   AF-A0A0R2FPC0-F1
#
_cell.length_a   1.000
_cell.length_b   1.000
_cell.length_c   1.000
_cell.angle_alpha   90.00
_cell.angle_beta   90.00
_cell.angle_gamma   90.00
#
_symmetry.space_group_name_H-M   'P 1'
#
loop_
_entity.id
_entity.type
_entity.pdbx_description
1 polymer ?
#
loop_
_entity_poly.entity_id
_entity_poly.type
_entity_poly.pdbx_seq_one_letter_code
_entity_poly.pdbx_strand_id
1 'polypeptide(L)'
;MEIEPKIMSQVKSILGEFGNKYLTSKGSLKRNNVINDLDKFDRELMTKLFKDPLIHKNYVEKIADTEVFRLNQFIEMFEYKEFWEKYKAGGLQC
;
A
#
# COMPACT_ATOMS: atom_id res chain seq x y z
N MET A 1 -9.55 -13.50 7.42
CA MET A 1 -8.34 -13.45 6.58
C MET A 1 -7.44 -12.34 7.08
N GLU A 2 -6.26 -12.66 7.63
CA GLU A 2 -5.35 -11.72 8.33
C GLU A 2 -4.21 -11.17 7.45
N ILE A 3 -4.28 -11.39 6.13
CA ILE A 3 -3.18 -11.09 5.21
C ILE A 3 -3.10 -9.58 4.90
N GLU A 4 -4.23 -8.90 4.70
CA GLU A 4 -4.27 -7.46 4.41
C GLU A 4 -3.63 -6.59 5.52
N PRO A 5 -3.92 -6.80 6.83
CA PRO A 5 -3.23 -6.09 7.90
C PRO A 5 -1.72 -6.27 7.88
N LYS A 6 -1.24 -7.49 7.56
CA LYS A 6 0.19 -7.81 7.51
C LYS A 6 0.88 -7.08 6.37
N ILE A 7 0.27 -7.07 5.18
CA ILE A 7 0.84 -6.35 4.03
C ILE A 7 0.86 -4.83 4.29
N MET A 8 -0.23 -4.26 4.81
CA MET A 8 -0.27 -2.83 5.13
C MET A 8 0.77 -2.44 6.20
N SER A 9 1.04 -3.31 7.17
CA SER A 9 2.12 -3.10 8.13
C SER A 9 3.49 -3.08 7.44
N GLN A 10 3.74 -4.02 6.54
CA GLN A 10 4.98 -4.10 5.78
C GLN A 10 5.18 -2.87 4.88
N VAL A 11 4.13 -2.46 4.17
CA VAL A 11 4.14 -1.25 3.35
C VAL A 11 4.50 -0.03 4.21
N LYS A 12 3.86 0.15 5.37
CA LYS A 12 4.19 1.26 6.27
C LYS A 12 5.65 1.22 6.74
N SER A 13 6.20 0.04 7.00
CA SER A 13 7.62 -0.11 7.35
C SER A 13 8.52 0.45 6.25
N ILE A 14 8.27 0.05 4.99
CA ILE A 14 9.03 0.53 3.82
C ILE A 14 8.85 2.03 3.61
N LEU A 15 7.62 2.53 3.73
CA LEU A 15 7.33 3.97 3.60
C LEU A 15 8.02 4.81 4.69
N GLY A 16 8.26 4.24 5.88
CA GLY A 16 8.99 4.87 6.98
C GLY A 16 10.46 5.13 6.65
N GLU A 17 11.06 4.37 5.73
CA GLU A 17 12.44 4.61 5.27
C GLU A 17 12.61 5.94 4.52
N PHE A 18 11.51 6.53 4.04
CA PHE A 18 11.49 7.85 3.40
C PHE A 18 11.24 8.99 4.41
N GLY A 19 11.43 8.71 5.70
CA GLY A 19 11.16 9.63 6.79
C GLY A 19 9.72 10.13 6.76
N ASN A 20 9.55 11.46 6.74
CA ASN A 20 8.23 12.08 6.82
C ASN A 20 7.58 12.32 5.45
N LYS A 21 8.12 11.78 4.34
CA LYS A 21 7.56 11.99 3.00
C LYS A 21 6.17 11.35 2.88
N TYR A 22 6.04 10.10 3.31
CA TYR A 22 4.83 9.29 3.18
C TYR A 22 4.11 9.01 4.51
N LEU A 23 4.82 9.12 5.62
CA LEU A 23 4.24 9.02 6.96
C LEU A 23 4.35 10.37 7.69
N THR A 24 3.40 10.65 8.57
CA THR A 24 3.54 11.72 9.56
C THR A 24 4.47 11.25 10.68
N SER A 25 4.98 12.17 11.50
CA SER A 25 5.78 11.83 12.68
C SER A 25 5.06 10.92 13.69
N LYS A 26 3.72 10.82 13.58
CA LYS A 26 2.87 9.94 14.39
C LYS A 26 2.57 8.59 13.71
N GLY A 27 3.16 8.31 12.55
CA GLY A 27 2.96 7.07 11.79
C GLY A 27 1.66 7.00 10.97
N SER A 28 0.89 8.10 10.91
CA SER A 28 -0.29 8.21 10.02
C SER A 28 0.14 8.39 8.57
N LEU A 29 -0.59 7.77 7.63
CA LEU A 29 -0.21 7.71 6.22
C LEU A 29 -0.66 8.96 5.46
N LYS A 30 0.24 9.58 4.70
CA LYS A 30 -0.03 10.67 3.77
C LYS A 30 -0.44 10.09 2.41
N ARG A 31 -1.67 9.56 2.33
CA ARG A 31 -2.18 8.79 1.16
C ARG A 31 -1.90 9.47 -0.17
N ASN A 32 -2.27 10.74 -0.29
CA ASN A 32 -2.10 11.48 -1.54
C ASN A 32 -0.64 11.51 -2.01
N ASN A 33 0.33 11.63 -1.09
CA ASN A 33 1.75 11.60 -1.47
C ASN A 33 2.16 10.22 -1.98
N VAL A 34 1.69 9.15 -1.32
CA VAL A 34 1.99 7.77 -1.74
C VAL A 34 1.39 7.50 -3.12
N ILE A 35 0.10 7.79 -3.31
CA ILE A 35 -0.62 7.54 -4.56
C ILE A 35 -0.04 8.38 -5.70
N ASN A 36 0.21 9.68 -5.48
CA ASN A 36 0.80 10.55 -6.51
C ASN A 36 2.18 10.06 -6.99
N ASP A 37 3.00 9.51 -6.10
CA ASP A 37 4.33 9.02 -6.46
C ASP A 37 4.25 7.60 -7.09
N LEU A 38 3.27 6.79 -6.70
CA LEU A 38 2.94 5.53 -7.37
C LEU A 38 2.46 5.77 -8.81
N ASP A 39 1.54 6.72 -9.03
CA ASP A 39 1.02 7.09 -10.35
C ASP A 39 2.12 7.63 -11.29
N LYS A 40 3.13 8.30 -10.72
CA LYS A 40 4.29 8.81 -11.45
C LYS A 40 5.39 7.78 -11.63
N PHE A 41 5.19 6.54 -11.16
CA PHE A 41 6.20 5.49 -11.16
C PHE A 41 7.52 5.96 -10.53
N ASP A 42 7.45 6.63 -9.37
CA ASP A 42 8.63 7.03 -8.61
C ASP A 42 9.55 5.83 -8.40
N ARG A 43 10.73 5.88 -9.03
CA ARG A 43 11.59 4.70 -9.17
C ARG A 43 12.09 4.19 -7.82
N GLU A 44 12.36 5.10 -6.90
CA GLU A 44 12.88 4.73 -5.58
C GLU A 44 11.80 4.01 -4.76
N LEU A 45 10.59 4.59 -4.69
CA LEU A 45 9.45 4.00 -4.03
C LEU A 45 9.11 2.63 -4.62
N MET A 46 8.92 2.56 -5.94
CA MET A 46 8.53 1.34 -6.65
C MET A 46 9.57 0.24 -6.46
N THR A 47 10.86 0.58 -6.53
CA THR A 47 11.95 -0.40 -6.32
C THR A 47 11.90 -1.01 -4.92
N LYS A 48 11.72 -0.18 -3.88
CA LYS A 48 11.66 -0.71 -2.50
C LYS A 48 10.43 -1.58 -2.28
N LEU A 49 9.27 -1.19 -2.82
CA LEU A 49 8.05 -1.97 -2.73
C LEU A 49 8.17 -3.31 -3.48
N PHE A 50 8.74 -3.31 -4.68
CA PHE A 50 8.83 -4.52 -5.52
C PHE A 50 9.83 -5.53 -4.97
N LYS A 51 10.90 -5.07 -4.31
CA LYS A 51 11.90 -5.94 -3.70
C LYS A 51 11.42 -6.60 -2.42
N ASP A 52 10.34 -6.11 -1.82
CA ASP A 52 9.77 -6.74 -0.64
C ASP A 52 9.09 -8.08 -1.02
N PRO A 53 9.51 -9.22 -0.43
CA PRO A 53 9.00 -10.53 -0.82
C PRO A 53 7.49 -10.69 -0.62
N LEU A 54 6.92 -10.02 0.40
CA LEU A 54 5.49 -10.11 0.69
C LEU A 54 4.70 -9.30 -0.32
N ILE A 55 5.14 -8.08 -0.66
CA ILE A 55 4.50 -7.27 -1.69
C ILE A 55 4.64 -7.94 -3.06
N HIS A 56 5.84 -8.40 -3.43
CA HIS A 56 6.10 -9.10 -4.68
C HIS A 56 5.15 -10.29 -4.87
N LYS A 57 5.07 -11.17 -3.87
CA LYS A 57 4.17 -12.33 -3.89
C LYS A 57 2.69 -11.98 -4.11
N ASN A 58 2.22 -10.84 -3.61
CA ASN A 58 0.79 -10.49 -3.60
C ASN A 58 0.38 -9.50 -4.70
N TYR A 59 1.32 -8.76 -5.30
CA TYR A 59 1.02 -7.70 -6.26
C TYR A 59 1.83 -7.78 -7.56
N VAL A 60 2.79 -8.70 -7.66
CA VAL A 60 3.47 -8.99 -8.93
C VAL A 60 2.84 -10.23 -9.56
N GLU A 61 2.69 -10.19 -10.87
CA GLU A 61 2.31 -11.33 -11.70
C GLU A 61 3.42 -11.61 -12.70
N LYS A 62 3.64 -12.89 -13.00
CA LYS A 62 4.49 -13.28 -14.12
C LYS A 62 3.61 -13.49 -15.35
N ILE A 63 3.79 -12.65 -16.36
CA ILE A 63 3.11 -12.77 -17.67
C ILE A 63 4.20 -13.07 -18.71
N ALA A 64 4.15 -14.27 -19.29
CA ALA A 64 5.25 -14.84 -20.06
C ALA A 64 6.57 -14.79 -19.26
N ASP A 65 7.60 -14.11 -19.76
CA ASP A 65 8.90 -13.93 -19.08
C ASP A 65 9.06 -12.57 -18.41
N THR A 66 7.96 -11.82 -18.26
CA THR A 66 7.96 -10.47 -17.68
C THR A 66 7.22 -10.43 -16.36
N GLU A 67 7.80 -9.74 -15.38
CA GLU A 67 7.12 -9.39 -14.13
C GLU A 67 6.30 -8.12 -14.31
N VAL A 68 5.02 -8.20 -14.01
CA VAL A 68 4.06 -7.09 -14.10
C VAL A 68 3.53 -6.78 -12.71
N PHE A 69 3.77 -5.56 -12.24
CA PHE A 69 3.21 -5.09 -10.99
C PHE A 69 1.77 -4.61 -11.20
N ARG A 70 0.83 -5.18 -10.46
CA ARG A 70 -0.58 -4.79 -10.45
C ARG A 70 -0.76 -3.49 -9.65
N LEU A 71 -0.24 -2.40 -10.21
CA LEU A 71 -0.20 -1.07 -9.58
C LEU A 71 -1.58 -0.60 -9.12
N ASN A 72 -2.59 -0.72 -9.97
CA ASN A 72 -3.95 -0.29 -9.65
C ASN A 72 -4.51 -1.05 -8.44
N GLN A 73 -4.35 -2.37 -8.40
CA GLN A 73 -4.74 -3.19 -7.26
C GLN A 73 -3.97 -2.83 -5.98
N PHE A 74 -2.71 -2.42 -6.11
CA PHE A 74 -1.90 -1.96 -4.98
C PHE A 74 -2.35 -0.58 -4.47
N ILE A 75 -2.71 0.35 -5.36
CA ILE A 75 -3.24 1.68 -5.01
C ILE A 75 -4.58 1.55 -4.29
N GLU A 76 -5.46 0.70 -4.79
CA GLU A 76 -6.76 0.37 -4.20
C GLU A 76 -6.67 0.06 -2.69
N MET A 77 -5.63 -0.68 -2.25
CA MET A 77 -5.41 -0.99 -0.83
C MET A 77 -5.29 0.27 0.06
N PHE A 78 -4.81 1.39 -0.47
CA PHE A 78 -4.74 2.66 0.27
C PHE A 78 -6.09 3.40 0.32
N GLU A 79 -6.94 3.17 -0.68
CA GLU A 79 -8.27 3.76 -0.84
C GLU A 79 -9.33 3.01 -0.01
N TYR A 80 -9.21 1.68 0.11
CA TYR A 80 -10.16 0.82 0.85
C TYR A 80 -10.24 1.07 2.37
N LYS A 81 -9.45 1.98 2.95
CA LYS A 81 -9.59 2.36 4.36
C LYS A 81 -10.87 3.16 4.68
N GLU A 82 -11.54 3.75 3.70
CA GLU A 82 -12.87 4.34 3.96
C GLU A 82 -13.93 3.27 4.24
N PHE A 83 -13.74 2.04 3.76
CA PHE A 83 -14.69 0.96 3.99
C PHE A 83 -14.68 0.52 5.47
N TRP A 84 -13.51 0.26 6.07
CA TRP A 84 -13.41 -0.25 7.45
C TRP A 84 -13.60 0.80 8.55
N GLU A 85 -13.32 2.08 8.30
CA GLU A 85 -13.65 3.15 9.28
C GLU A 85 -15.17 3.39 9.34
N LYS A 86 -15.88 3.26 8.21
CA LYS A 86 -17.34 3.37 8.16
C LYS A 86 -18.04 2.24 8.92
N TYR A 87 -17.52 1.00 8.86
CA TYR A 87 -18.03 -0.12 9.67
C TYR A 87 -17.70 -0.02 11.16
N LYS A 88 -16.66 0.73 11.55
CA LYS A 88 -16.36 0.99 12.97
C LYS A 88 -17.13 2.19 13.54
N ALA A 89 -17.46 3.17 12.71
CA ALA A 89 -18.23 4.36 13.09
C ALA A 89 -19.76 4.15 12.98
N GLY A 90 -20.20 3.22 12.14
CA GLY A 90 -21.58 2.78 12.02
C GLY A 90 -21.69 1.34 12.47
N GLY A 91 -21.88 1.14 13.79
CA GLY A 91 -22.47 -0.11 14.25
C GLY A 91 -23.73 -0.38 13.45
N LEU A 92 -23.91 -1.62 13.02
CA LEU A 92 -25.21 -2.12 12.57
C LEU A 92 -26.24 -1.72 13.63
N GLN A 93 -27.01 -0.68 13.32
CA GLN A 93 -28.31 -0.48 13.93
C GLN A 93 -29.22 -1.43 13.17
N CYS A 94 -29.20 -2.70 13.59
CA CYS A 94 -30.29 -3.62 13.36
C CYS A 94 -31.53 -3.12 14.10
#